data_AF-A0A553ZL53-F1
#
_entry.id   AF-A0A553ZL53-F1
#
_cell.length_a   1.000
_cell.length_b   1.000
_cell.length_c   1.000
_cell.angle_alpha   90.00
_cell.angle_beta   90.00
_cell.angle_gamma   90.00
#
_symmetry.space_group_name_H-M   'P 1'
#
loop_
_entity.id
_entity.type
_entity.pdbx_description
1 polymer ?
#
loop_
_entity_poly.entity_id
_entity_poly.type
_entity_poly.pdbx_seq_one_letter_code
_entity_poly.pdbx_strand_id
1 'polypeptide(L)'
;MALRFIGIDPETGQEGSPAIWFDEAQGELVLQGWKPDARLEAECAAFEAPGHAPGIPPHEAVIRIPARMVPMLRKACDVAEGTRIPRAAGSGPVFGRASGDARRVRRG
;
A
#
# COMPACT_ATOMS: atom_id res chain seq x y z
N MET A 1 -7.39 7.75 -19.06
CA MET A 1 -6.68 6.79 -18.19
C MET A 1 -5.21 6.87 -18.52
N ALA A 2 -4.35 7.12 -17.53
CA ALA A 2 -2.91 7.23 -17.70
C ALA A 2 -2.21 6.38 -16.64
N LEU A 3 -2.23 5.07 -16.81
CA LEU A 3 -1.52 4.15 -15.92
C LEU A 3 -0.03 4.16 -16.25
N ARG A 4 0.79 4.64 -15.33
CA ARG A 4 2.23 4.50 -15.37
C ARG A 4 2.63 3.17 -14.73
N PHE A 5 3.19 2.26 -15.51
CA PHE A 5 3.75 1.02 -14.99
C PHE A 5 5.00 1.28 -14.14
N ILE A 6 5.06 0.65 -12.95
CA ILE A 6 6.18 0.80 -12.02
C ILE A 6 7.06 -0.44 -12.02
N GLY A 7 6.44 -1.62 -11.94
CA GLY A 7 7.15 -2.89 -11.88
C GLY A 7 6.23 -4.08 -11.68
N ILE A 8 6.81 -5.27 -11.86
CA ILE A 8 6.20 -6.58 -11.69
C ILE A 8 7.14 -7.44 -10.85
N ASP A 9 6.59 -8.43 -10.16
CA ASP A 9 7.38 -9.38 -9.40
C ASP A 9 8.43 -10.09 -10.29
N PRO A 10 9.73 -10.00 -9.96
CA PRO A 10 10.80 -10.50 -10.81
C PRO A 10 11.00 -12.02 -10.72
N GLU A 11 10.41 -12.68 -9.70
CA GLU A 11 10.58 -14.13 -9.48
C GLU A 11 9.41 -14.95 -10.03
N THR A 12 8.30 -14.30 -10.37
CA THR A 12 7.18 -14.95 -11.04
C THR A 12 7.46 -14.96 -12.54
N GLY A 13 7.21 -16.11 -13.19
CA GLY A 13 7.35 -16.25 -14.64
C GLY A 13 6.35 -15.39 -15.42
N GLN A 14 5.90 -15.88 -16.58
CA GLN A 14 5.04 -15.09 -17.47
C GLN A 14 3.58 -14.99 -16.98
N GLU A 15 3.15 -15.78 -16.00
CA GLU A 15 1.76 -15.81 -15.54
C GLU A 15 1.63 -15.68 -14.01
N GLY A 16 0.63 -14.91 -13.57
CA GLY A 16 0.24 -14.81 -12.14
C GLY A 16 1.09 -13.85 -11.30
N SER A 17 1.82 -12.94 -11.94
CA SER A 17 2.79 -12.05 -11.32
C SER A 17 2.15 -10.81 -10.71
N PRO A 18 2.31 -10.54 -9.40
CA PRO A 18 1.90 -9.27 -8.80
C PRO A 18 2.55 -8.07 -9.49
N ALA A 19 1.81 -6.98 -9.66
CA ALA A 19 2.22 -5.83 -10.48
C ALA A 19 1.71 -4.51 -9.89
N ILE A 20 2.44 -3.44 -10.21
CA ILE A 20 2.25 -2.11 -9.63
C ILE A 20 2.19 -1.06 -10.73
N TRP A 21 1.17 -0.22 -10.67
CA TRP A 21 1.00 0.96 -11.50
C TRP A 21 0.67 2.19 -10.64
N PHE A 22 0.80 3.36 -11.24
CA PHE A 22 0.26 4.60 -10.72
C PHE A 22 -0.75 5.15 -11.72
N ASP A 23 -1.98 5.44 -11.29
CA ASP A 23 -2.95 6.15 -12.11
C ASP A 23 -2.69 7.65 -12.02
N GLU A 24 -2.06 8.21 -13.04
CA GLU A 24 -1.75 9.65 -13.10
C GLU A 24 -3.02 10.52 -13.16
N ALA A 25 -4.15 9.98 -13.62
CA ALA A 25 -5.39 10.74 -13.70
C ALA A 25 -6.10 10.85 -12.35
N GLN A 26 -5.94 9.87 -11.46
CA GLN A 26 -6.58 9.84 -10.13
C GLN A 26 -5.61 10.12 -8.99
N GLY A 27 -4.29 10.03 -9.24
CA GLY A 27 -3.28 10.16 -8.20
C GLY A 27 -3.18 8.93 -7.30
N GLU A 28 -3.53 7.75 -7.81
CA GLU A 28 -3.72 6.53 -7.03
C GLU A 28 -2.65 5.46 -7.34
N LEU A 29 -2.25 4.70 -6.32
CA LEU A 29 -1.46 3.49 -6.54
C LEU A 29 -2.40 2.33 -6.87
N VAL A 30 -2.14 1.63 -7.97
CA VAL A 30 -2.92 0.47 -8.39
C VAL A 30 -2.06 -0.77 -8.22
N LEU A 31 -2.55 -1.74 -7.46
CA LEU A 31 -1.81 -2.94 -7.06
C LEU A 31 -2.58 -4.20 -7.47
N GLN A 32 -1.90 -5.09 -8.21
CA GLN A 32 -2.33 -6.45 -8.43
C GLN A 32 -1.49 -7.39 -7.56
N GLY A 33 -2.14 -8.29 -6.82
CA GLY A 33 -1.48 -9.28 -5.96
C GLY A 33 -2.21 -10.62 -5.93
N TRP A 34 -1.74 -11.52 -5.08
CA TRP A 34 -2.40 -12.81 -4.88
C TRP A 34 -3.56 -12.68 -3.91
N LYS A 35 -4.61 -13.50 -4.12
CA LYS A 35 -5.72 -13.58 -3.18
C LYS A 35 -5.25 -14.17 -1.84
N PRO A 36 -5.75 -13.67 -0.70
CA PRO A 36 -5.55 -14.32 0.58
C PRO A 36 -6.29 -15.66 0.63
N ASP A 37 -5.90 -16.52 1.57
CA ASP A 37 -6.80 -17.59 1.99
C ASP A 37 -7.85 -17.05 2.97
N ALA A 38 -8.89 -17.83 3.23
CA ALA A 38 -10.00 -17.42 4.10
C ALA A 38 -9.54 -17.08 5.53
N ARG A 39 -8.46 -17.70 6.01
CA ARG A 39 -7.93 -17.43 7.34
C ARG A 39 -7.29 -16.05 7.38
N LEU A 40 -6.41 -15.74 6.44
CA LEU A 40 -5.74 -14.46 6.36
C LEU A 40 -6.74 -13.32 6.12
N GLU A 41 -7.73 -13.55 5.27
CA GLU A 41 -8.80 -12.57 5.03
C GLU A 41 -9.62 -12.29 6.30
N ALA A 42 -9.96 -13.32 7.08
CA ALA A 42 -10.64 -13.17 8.37
C ALA A 42 -9.76 -12.45 9.41
N GLU A 43 -8.46 -12.73 9.45
CA GLU A 43 -7.50 -12.03 10.32
C GLU A 43 -7.43 -10.53 9.97
N CYS A 44 -7.46 -10.17 8.68
CA CYS A 44 -7.54 -8.77 8.24
C CYS A 44 -8.90 -8.14 8.60
N ALA A 45 -10.01 -8.84 8.36
CA ALA A 45 -11.35 -8.34 8.66
C ALA A 45 -11.60 -8.11 10.16
N ALA A 46 -10.91 -8.84 11.04
CA ALA A 46 -10.99 -8.66 12.47
C ALA A 46 -10.22 -7.43 13.00
N PHE A 47 -9.48 -6.72 12.14
CA PHE A 47 -8.74 -5.54 12.55
C PHE A 47 -9.67 -4.36 12.83
N GLU A 48 -9.58 -3.80 14.04
CA GLU A 48 -10.34 -2.61 14.44
C GLU A 48 -9.44 -1.37 14.42
N ALA A 49 -9.74 -0.43 13.53
CA ALA A 49 -9.15 0.90 13.54
C ALA A 49 -10.07 1.87 14.31
N PRO A 50 -9.53 2.85 15.07
CA PRO A 50 -10.35 3.86 15.73
C PRO A 50 -11.35 4.52 14.75
N GLY A 51 -12.62 4.55 15.12
CA GLY A 51 -13.69 5.13 14.29
C GLY A 51 -14.19 4.26 13.14
N HIS A 52 -13.77 2.99 13.04
CA HIS A 52 -14.18 2.08 11.96
C HIS A 52 -14.76 0.77 12.54
N ALA A 53 -15.80 0.24 11.92
CA ALA A 53 -16.34 -1.07 12.28
C ALA A 53 -15.40 -2.18 11.79
N PRO A 54 -15.28 -3.30 12.52
CA PRO A 54 -14.59 -4.48 12.01
C PRO A 54 -15.27 -5.00 10.73
N GLY A 55 -14.45 -5.50 9.80
CA GLY A 55 -14.89 -6.06 8.51
C GLY A 55 -14.15 -5.47 7.31
N ILE A 56 -14.25 -6.14 6.16
CA ILE A 56 -13.80 -5.62 4.86
C ILE A 56 -15.05 -5.22 4.07
N PRO A 57 -15.26 -3.94 3.73
CA PRO A 57 -16.39 -3.50 2.91
C PRO A 57 -16.45 -4.18 1.54
N PRO A 58 -17.64 -4.31 0.92
CA PRO A 58 -17.80 -5.00 -0.37
C PRO A 58 -17.01 -4.42 -1.55
N HIS A 59 -16.54 -3.18 -1.43
CA HIS A 59 -15.77 -2.49 -2.46
C HIS A 59 -14.26 -2.47 -2.15
N GLU A 60 -13.83 -3.10 -1.07
CA GLU A 60 -12.43 -3.25 -0.68
C GLU A 60 -11.98 -4.70 -0.86
N ALA A 61 -10.67 -4.91 -1.01
CA ALA A 61 -10.10 -6.24 -1.15
C ALA A 61 -8.75 -6.33 -0.45
N VAL A 62 -8.51 -7.46 0.20
CA VAL A 62 -7.17 -7.82 0.69
C VAL A 62 -6.41 -8.49 -0.46
N ILE A 63 -5.18 -8.04 -0.69
CA ILE A 63 -4.25 -8.65 -1.64
C ILE A 63 -2.92 -8.93 -0.94
N ARG A 64 -2.23 -9.98 -1.38
CA ARG A 64 -0.89 -10.34 -0.93
C ARG A 64 0.13 -9.86 -1.94
N ILE A 65 1.11 -9.09 -1.47
CA ILE A 65 2.27 -8.65 -2.25
C ILE A 65 3.54 -9.23 -1.60
N PRO A 66 4.40 -9.93 -2.35
CA PRO A 66 5.66 -10.46 -1.82
C PRO A 66 6.60 -9.36 -1.31
N ALA A 67 7.29 -9.62 -0.20
CA ALA A 67 8.24 -8.66 0.39
C ALA A 67 9.38 -8.28 -0.56
N ARG A 68 9.76 -9.15 -1.50
CA ARG A 68 10.76 -8.85 -2.55
C ARG A 68 10.33 -7.71 -3.49
N MET A 69 9.04 -7.37 -3.56
CA MET A 69 8.55 -6.24 -4.34
C MET A 69 8.66 -4.89 -3.61
N VAL A 70 9.17 -4.86 -2.37
CA VAL A 70 9.38 -3.62 -1.61
C VAL A 70 10.13 -2.54 -2.40
N PRO A 71 11.19 -2.84 -3.19
CA PRO A 71 11.84 -1.82 -4.02
C PRO A 71 10.90 -1.16 -5.04
N MET A 72 9.99 -1.93 -5.65
CA MET A 72 9.00 -1.42 -6.60
C MET A 72 7.92 -0.60 -5.88
N LEU A 73 7.47 -1.04 -4.71
CA LEU A 73 6.54 -0.27 -3.88
C LEU A 73 7.13 1.08 -3.48
N ARG A 74 8.41 1.13 -3.08
CA ARG A 74 9.10 2.40 -2.78
C ARG A 74 9.12 3.34 -3.99
N LYS A 75 9.49 2.81 -5.17
CA LYS A 75 9.46 3.59 -6.41
C LYS A 75 8.04 4.12 -6.73
N ALA A 76 7.01 3.32 -6.46
CA ALA A 76 5.62 3.73 -6.65
C ALA A 76 5.26 4.88 -5.70
N CYS A 77 5.69 4.81 -4.43
CA CYS A 77 5.55 5.90 -3.47
C CYS A 77 6.28 7.16 -3.94
N ASP A 78 7.53 7.06 -4.40
CA ASP A 78 8.29 8.21 -4.90
C ASP A 78 7.58 8.91 -6.07
N VAL A 79 6.97 8.13 -6.98
CA VAL A 79 6.16 8.67 -8.08
C VAL A 79 4.91 9.39 -7.55
N ALA A 80 4.17 8.75 -6.64
CA ALA A 80 2.96 9.34 -6.07
C ALA A 80 3.26 10.62 -5.26
N GLU A 81 4.37 10.67 -4.54
CA GLU A 81 4.83 11.86 -3.81
C GLU A 81 5.30 12.95 -4.76
N GLY A 82 6.08 12.60 -5.79
CA GLY A 82 6.55 13.55 -6.80
C GLY A 82 5.41 14.23 -7.56
N THR A 83 4.28 13.55 -7.75
CA THR A 83 3.08 14.14 -8.37
C THR A 83 2.31 15.09 -7.44
N ARG A 84 2.49 14.96 -6.11
CA ARG A 84 1.77 15.74 -5.09
C ARG A 84 2.40 17.09 -4.76
N ILE A 85 3.42 17.53 -5.48
CA ILE A 85 4.10 18.81 -5.22
C ILE A 85 3.95 19.76 -6.42
N PRO A 86 3.07 20.78 -6.38
CA PRO A 86 3.45 22.06 -6.96
C PRO A 86 4.68 22.52 -6.19
N ARG A 87 5.81 22.69 -6.87
CA ARG A 87 7.06 23.10 -6.25
C ARG A 87 6.88 24.47 -5.58
N ALA A 88 6.52 24.48 -4.31
CA ALA A 88 6.60 25.67 -3.50
C ALA A 88 8.08 25.99 -3.34
N ALA A 89 8.54 27.02 -4.03
CA ALA A 89 9.81 27.64 -3.72
C ALA A 89 9.72 28.16 -2.27
N GLY A 90 10.44 27.56 -1.32
CA GLY A 90 10.49 28.08 0.04
C GLY A 90 11.04 27.11 1.08
N SER A 91 12.24 27.41 1.56
CA SER A 91 12.98 26.80 2.66
C SER A 91 12.28 26.88 4.04
N GLY A 92 12.33 25.80 4.84
CA GLY A 92 12.00 25.81 6.28
C GLY A 92 12.34 24.49 6.99
N PRO A 93 12.76 24.50 8.29
CA PRO A 93 13.68 23.49 8.83
C PRO A 93 13.02 22.24 9.43
N VAL A 94 13.87 21.21 9.52
CA VAL A 94 13.64 19.85 10.01
C VAL A 94 13.34 19.81 11.51
N PHE A 95 12.26 19.12 11.93
CA PHE A 95 11.99 18.83 13.34
C PHE A 95 11.83 17.32 13.61
N GLY A 96 12.76 16.81 14.44
CA GLY A 96 12.53 15.95 15.61
C GLY A 96 11.64 14.70 15.52
N ARG A 97 12.26 13.53 15.68
CA ARG A 97 11.62 12.23 15.93
C ARG A 97 10.72 12.23 17.17
N ALA A 98 9.61 11.50 17.12
CA ALA A 98 8.99 10.89 18.29
C ALA A 98 8.55 9.46 17.99
N SER A 99 9.06 8.53 18.80
CA SER A 99 8.70 7.11 18.86
C SER A 99 7.39 6.96 19.64
N GLY A 100 6.44 6.14 19.15
CA GLY A 100 5.17 5.88 19.83
C GLY A 100 4.64 4.47 19.56
N ASP A 101 4.57 3.68 20.63
CA ASP A 101 4.20 2.26 20.69
C ASP A 101 2.79 1.93 20.17
N ALA A 102 2.68 0.90 19.32
CA ALA A 102 1.43 0.17 19.10
C ALA A 102 1.32 -0.99 20.10
N ARG A 103 0.41 -0.89 21.07
CA ARG A 103 0.13 -1.96 22.04
C ARG A 103 -0.83 -3.00 21.46
N ARG A 104 -0.38 -4.25 21.37
CA ARG A 104 -1.22 -5.44 21.15
C ARG A 104 -1.99 -5.76 22.42
N VAL A 105 -3.31 -5.57 22.41
CA VAL A 105 -4.20 -6.07 23.48
C VAL A 105 -4.27 -7.60 23.35
N ARG A 106 -3.72 -8.33 24.31
CA ARG A 106 -4.02 -9.75 24.53
C ARG A 106 -5.28 -9.84 25.37
N ARG A 107 -6.32 -10.53 24.89
CA ARG A 107 -7.37 -11.09 25.76
C ARG A 107 -7.06 -12.57 25.99
N GLY A 108 -7.24 -13.00 27.24
CA GLY A 108 -7.06 -14.37 27.70
C GLY A 108 -8.24 -15.27 27.42
#